data_AF-A0A9W6RWS7-F1
#
_entry.id   AF-A0A9W6RWS7-F1
#
_cell.length_a   1.000
_cell.length_b   1.000
_cell.length_c   1.000
_cell.angle_alpha   90.00
_cell.angle_beta   90.00
_cell.angle_gamma   90.00
#
_symmetry.space_group_name_H-M   'P 1'
#
loop_
_entity.id
_entity.type
_entity.pdbx_description
1 polymer ?
#
loop_
_entity_poly.entity_id
_entity_poly.type
_entity_poly.pdbx_seq_one_letter_code
_entity_poly.pdbx_strand_id
1 'polypeptide(L)'
;MPTLSIERQEEILREIAKELIEGLRPDWSQAILTWSGVVSGGAASALRVRDAEGRDRGDDLPQGVSGLCGSLKNGMYRPGAGTWFTMTFTLSADGTYTTRFDYDGEPEVAGFRPEHYAREVARFPRDPEHVPGWLKAVLDRVPNFYAAVYAEPGERYEDEIGPHLGEMAGAFKDEGWSLGPGEFDGEWEFSTGWARLETMSRYGLIRMAGTIEPGRWDDLVAFFTRQDWNFGASLYEGEEIVANVDPRTPPA
;
A
#
# COMPACT_ATOMS: atom_id res chain seq x y z
N MET A 1 20.62 -9.55 -0.14
CA MET A 1 19.96 -10.63 -0.92
C MET A 1 20.89 -11.03 -2.05
N PRO A 2 21.05 -12.33 -2.38
CA PRO A 2 21.87 -12.74 -3.51
C PRO A 2 21.26 -12.25 -4.84
N THR A 3 22.09 -11.66 -5.69
CA THR A 3 21.69 -11.26 -7.05
C THR A 3 21.49 -12.49 -7.91
N LEU A 4 20.40 -12.53 -8.66
CA LEU A 4 20.06 -13.61 -9.56
C LEU A 4 20.99 -13.60 -10.77
N SER A 5 21.51 -14.76 -11.19
CA SER A 5 22.30 -14.85 -12.41
C SER A 5 21.42 -14.68 -13.65
N ILE A 6 22.01 -14.32 -14.79
CA ILE A 6 21.29 -14.19 -16.06
C ILE A 6 20.67 -15.53 -16.46
N GLU A 7 21.39 -16.64 -16.27
CA GLU A 7 20.89 -17.98 -16.58
C GLU A 7 19.66 -18.31 -15.75
N ARG A 8 19.69 -18.02 -14.44
CA ARG A 8 18.55 -18.25 -13.56
C ARG A 8 17.38 -17.31 -13.87
N GLN A 9 17.66 -16.08 -14.31
CA GLN A 9 16.62 -15.15 -14.77
C GLN A 9 15.87 -15.76 -15.95
N GLU A 10 16.62 -16.23 -16.93
CA GLU A 10 16.07 -16.80 -18.15
C GLU A 10 15.33 -18.13 -17.88
N GLU A 11 15.81 -18.95 -16.95
CA GLU A 11 15.07 -20.14 -16.48
C GLU A 11 13.70 -19.78 -15.92
N ILE A 12 13.62 -18.77 -15.04
CA ILE A 12 12.34 -18.35 -14.46
C ILE A 12 11.41 -17.78 -15.55
N LEU A 13 11.93 -17.02 -16.52
CA LEU A 13 11.13 -16.50 -17.64
C LEU A 13 10.57 -17.64 -18.51
N ARG A 14 11.37 -18.69 -18.76
CA ARG A 14 10.89 -19.89 -19.45
C ARG A 14 9.84 -20.65 -18.66
N GLU A 15 9.98 -20.75 -17.33
CA GLU A 15 8.98 -21.34 -16.46
C GLU A 15 7.66 -20.55 -16.53
N ILE A 16 7.71 -19.21 -16.52
CA ILE A 16 6.52 -18.37 -16.73
C ILE A 16 5.86 -18.66 -18.08
N ALA A 17 6.64 -18.72 -19.17
CA ALA A 17 6.10 -19.03 -20.50
C ALA A 17 5.40 -20.40 -20.51
N LYS A 18 6.02 -21.41 -19.90
CA LYS A 18 5.46 -22.76 -19.80
C LYS A 18 4.14 -22.78 -19.03
N GLU A 19 4.09 -22.18 -17.85
CA GLU A 19 2.88 -22.11 -17.01
C GLU A 19 1.73 -21.41 -17.75
N LEU A 20 2.03 -20.35 -18.50
CA LEU A 20 1.02 -19.67 -19.33
C LEU A 20 0.54 -20.57 -20.47
N ILE A 21 1.44 -21.22 -21.22
CA ILE A 21 1.06 -22.11 -22.33
C ILE A 21 0.19 -23.27 -21.85
N GLU A 22 0.52 -23.87 -20.69
CA GLU A 22 -0.23 -24.99 -20.13
C GLU A 22 -1.57 -24.56 -19.51
N GLY A 23 -1.66 -23.34 -18.99
CA GLY A 23 -2.87 -22.80 -18.36
C GLY A 23 -3.87 -22.15 -19.32
N LEU A 24 -3.41 -21.65 -20.46
CA LEU A 24 -4.25 -20.95 -21.43
C LEU A 24 -5.11 -21.93 -22.26
N ARG A 25 -6.35 -21.50 -22.55
CA ARG A 25 -7.23 -22.24 -23.47
C ARG A 25 -6.65 -22.26 -24.89
N PRO A 26 -6.94 -23.27 -25.71
CA PRO A 26 -6.54 -23.29 -27.12
C PRO A 26 -7.01 -22.06 -27.93
N ASP A 27 -6.46 -21.88 -29.13
CA ASP A 27 -6.83 -20.84 -30.11
C ASP A 27 -6.47 -19.39 -29.74
N TRP A 28 -5.47 -19.19 -28.88
CA TRP A 28 -4.87 -17.89 -28.60
C TRP A 28 -3.74 -17.56 -29.60
N SER A 29 -3.51 -16.27 -29.84
CA SER A 29 -2.43 -15.76 -30.68
C SER A 29 -1.35 -15.02 -29.87
N GLN A 30 -1.74 -14.35 -28.78
CA GLN A 30 -0.84 -13.62 -27.89
C GLN A 30 -1.40 -13.56 -26.46
N ALA A 31 -0.52 -13.62 -25.47
CA ALA A 31 -0.83 -13.37 -24.07
C ALA A 31 0.10 -12.28 -23.52
N ILE A 32 -0.46 -11.33 -22.78
CA ILE A 32 0.25 -10.23 -22.12
C ILE A 32 -0.02 -10.30 -20.63
N LEU A 33 1.00 -10.64 -19.87
CA LEU A 33 1.00 -10.55 -18.41
C LEU A 33 1.58 -9.20 -18.02
N THR A 34 0.80 -8.42 -17.27
CA THR A 34 1.30 -7.26 -16.51
C THR A 34 1.27 -7.61 -15.04
N TRP A 35 2.42 -7.48 -14.37
CA TRP A 35 2.55 -7.70 -12.93
C TRP A 35 3.17 -6.46 -12.31
N SER A 36 2.52 -5.94 -11.26
CA SER A 36 3.02 -4.84 -10.46
C SER A 36 2.95 -5.20 -8.99
N GLY A 37 3.99 -4.92 -8.22
CA GLY A 37 4.03 -5.34 -6.82
C GLY A 37 4.97 -4.49 -5.99
N VAL A 38 4.55 -4.22 -4.76
CA VAL A 38 5.33 -3.57 -3.71
C VAL A 38 5.27 -4.42 -2.44
N VAL A 39 6.30 -4.38 -1.62
CA VAL A 39 6.35 -5.15 -0.36
C VAL A 39 5.12 -4.88 0.51
N SER A 40 4.50 -5.95 1.00
CA SER A 40 3.32 -5.93 1.88
C SER A 40 2.05 -5.30 1.31
N GLY A 41 2.08 -4.73 0.11
CA GLY A 41 0.89 -4.28 -0.63
C GLY A 41 0.24 -5.36 -1.49
N GLY A 42 0.84 -6.54 -1.52
CA GLY A 42 0.47 -7.60 -2.45
C GLY A 42 0.99 -7.32 -3.86
N ALA A 43 0.49 -8.09 -4.82
CA ALA A 43 0.76 -7.88 -6.23
C ALA A 43 -0.56 -7.69 -6.96
N ALA A 44 -0.61 -6.68 -7.82
CA ALA A 44 -1.63 -6.53 -8.83
C ALA A 44 -1.13 -7.22 -10.10
N SER A 45 -1.94 -8.12 -10.65
CA SER A 45 -1.60 -8.80 -11.90
C SER A 45 -2.80 -8.86 -12.83
N ALA A 46 -2.53 -8.76 -14.12
CA ALA A 46 -3.53 -8.87 -15.18
C ALA A 46 -2.96 -9.69 -16.32
N LEU A 47 -3.70 -10.71 -16.74
CA LEU A 47 -3.41 -11.49 -17.93
C LEU A 47 -4.43 -11.13 -19.00
N ARG A 48 -3.96 -10.59 -20.12
CA ARG A 48 -4.79 -10.34 -21.31
C ARG A 48 -4.41 -11.32 -22.40
N VAL A 49 -5.39 -12.00 -22.96
CA VAL A 49 -5.22 -13.00 -24.00
C VAL A 49 -5.96 -12.56 -25.24
N ARG A 50 -5.26 -12.57 -26.37
CA ARG A 50 -5.83 -12.34 -27.70
C ARG A 50 -6.10 -13.67 -28.36
N ASP A 51 -7.32 -13.87 -28.85
CA ASP A 51 -7.66 -15.07 -29.65
C ASP A 51 -7.14 -14.99 -31.10
N ALA A 52 -7.31 -16.07 -31.85
CA ALA A 52 -6.94 -16.13 -33.27
C ALA A 52 -7.72 -15.13 -34.15
N GLU A 53 -8.91 -14.71 -33.72
CA GLU A 53 -9.72 -13.69 -34.40
C GLU A 53 -9.33 -12.25 -33.99
N GLY A 54 -8.34 -12.08 -33.12
CA GLY A 54 -7.83 -10.78 -32.69
C GLY A 54 -8.62 -10.10 -31.57
N ARG A 55 -9.52 -10.82 -30.89
CA ARG A 55 -10.30 -10.28 -29.76
C ARG A 55 -9.52 -10.46 -28.46
N ASP A 56 -9.44 -9.39 -27.68
CA ASP A 56 -8.78 -9.39 -26.38
C ASP A 56 -9.77 -9.73 -25.25
N ARG A 57 -9.33 -10.56 -24.31
CA ARG A 57 -10.07 -10.93 -23.10
C ARG A 57 -9.14 -10.95 -21.88
N GLY A 58 -9.67 -10.62 -20.72
CA GLY A 58 -8.99 -10.91 -19.45
C GLY A 58 -9.08 -12.40 -19.12
N ASP A 59 -8.04 -12.95 -18.53
CA ASP A 59 -8.01 -14.33 -18.04
C ASP A 59 -7.40 -14.39 -16.64
N ASP A 60 -7.66 -15.49 -15.93
CA ASP A 60 -7.08 -15.74 -14.62
C ASP A 60 -5.60 -16.13 -14.75
N LEU A 61 -4.78 -15.64 -13.82
CA LEU A 61 -3.36 -15.97 -13.81
C LEU A 61 -3.15 -17.39 -13.26
N PRO A 62 -2.39 -18.28 -13.95
CA PRO A 62 -2.06 -19.60 -13.41
C PRO A 62 -1.32 -19.49 -12.06
N GLN A 63 -1.64 -20.42 -11.15
CA GLN A 63 -1.25 -20.34 -9.72
C GLN A 63 0.26 -20.15 -9.50
N GLY A 64 1.11 -20.76 -10.34
CA GLY A 64 2.57 -20.69 -10.21
C GLY A 64 3.20 -19.35 -10.59
N VAL A 65 2.56 -18.58 -11.46
CA VAL A 65 3.18 -17.42 -12.12
C VAL A 65 3.49 -16.29 -11.13
N SER A 66 2.63 -16.05 -10.15
CA SER A 66 2.85 -15.02 -9.12
C SER A 66 4.11 -15.27 -8.30
N GLY A 67 4.39 -16.53 -7.95
CA GLY A 67 5.61 -16.91 -7.21
C GLY A 67 6.89 -16.70 -8.04
N LEU A 68 6.82 -16.98 -9.33
CA LEU A 68 7.91 -16.76 -10.29
C LEU A 68 8.21 -15.25 -10.44
N CYS A 69 7.17 -14.42 -10.58
CA CYS A 69 7.32 -12.95 -10.64
C CYS A 69 7.95 -12.40 -9.35
N GLY A 70 7.51 -12.90 -8.19
CA GLY A 70 8.13 -12.54 -6.90
C GLY A 70 9.60 -12.94 -6.81
N SER A 71 9.98 -14.09 -7.37
CA SER A 71 11.37 -14.55 -7.43
C SER A 71 12.24 -13.64 -8.32
N LEU A 72 11.72 -13.24 -9.49
CA LEU A 72 12.36 -12.24 -10.36
C LEU A 72 12.53 -10.90 -9.64
N LYS A 73 11.50 -10.38 -8.97
CA LYS A 73 11.56 -9.10 -8.26
C LYS A 73 12.67 -9.07 -7.21
N ASN A 74 12.74 -10.12 -6.40
CA ASN A 74 13.77 -10.25 -5.37
C ASN A 74 15.17 -10.42 -5.96
N GLY A 75 15.28 -11.26 -6.98
CA GLY A 75 16.56 -11.61 -7.60
C GLY A 75 17.17 -10.50 -8.45
N MET A 76 16.34 -9.62 -9.03
CA MET A 76 16.74 -8.52 -9.89
C MET A 76 16.95 -7.19 -9.15
N TYR A 77 16.96 -7.22 -7.82
CA TYR A 77 17.37 -6.09 -6.99
C TYR A 77 18.81 -5.67 -7.31
N ARG A 78 19.01 -4.37 -7.51
CA ARG A 78 20.31 -3.75 -7.73
C ARG A 78 20.63 -2.81 -6.56
N PRO A 79 21.73 -3.03 -5.83
CA PRO A 79 22.13 -2.13 -4.74
C PRO A 79 22.16 -0.67 -5.19
N GLY A 80 21.52 0.21 -4.43
CA GLY A 80 21.45 1.65 -4.74
C GLY A 80 20.47 2.04 -5.85
N ALA A 81 20.00 1.11 -6.67
CA ALA A 81 19.01 1.39 -7.73
C ALA A 81 17.63 0.76 -7.44
N GLY A 82 17.51 -0.06 -6.39
CA GLY A 82 16.27 -0.76 -6.04
C GLY A 82 15.94 -1.91 -7.00
N THR A 83 14.68 -2.31 -7.01
CA THR A 83 14.13 -3.29 -7.97
C THR A 83 13.03 -2.67 -8.81
N TRP A 84 12.53 -3.41 -9.79
CA TRP A 84 11.48 -2.96 -10.70
C TRP A 84 10.10 -2.96 -10.03
N PHE A 85 9.23 -2.04 -10.46
CA PHE A 85 7.85 -1.91 -9.96
C PHE A 85 6.84 -2.68 -10.82
N THR A 86 7.06 -2.68 -12.14
CA THR A 86 6.17 -3.34 -13.10
C THR A 86 6.97 -4.21 -14.06
N MET A 87 6.44 -5.40 -14.35
CA MET A 87 6.89 -6.30 -15.40
C MET A 87 5.79 -6.45 -16.45
N THR A 88 6.16 -6.37 -17.72
CA THR A 88 5.31 -6.78 -18.84
C THR A 88 5.95 -7.95 -19.56
N PHE A 89 5.26 -9.08 -19.59
CA PHE A 89 5.68 -10.30 -20.27
C PHE A 89 4.71 -10.58 -21.42
N THR A 90 5.21 -10.57 -22.66
CA THR A 90 4.41 -10.81 -23.86
C THR A 90 4.83 -12.13 -24.48
N LEU A 91 3.88 -13.06 -24.60
CA LEU A 91 4.05 -14.41 -25.11
C LEU A 91 3.24 -14.59 -26.40
N SER A 92 3.83 -15.19 -27.41
CA SER A 92 3.18 -15.56 -28.67
C SER A 92 2.88 -17.06 -28.71
N ALA A 93 1.89 -17.46 -29.53
CA ALA A 93 1.43 -18.86 -29.63
C ALA A 93 2.51 -19.86 -30.05
N ASP A 94 3.58 -19.40 -30.72
CA ASP A 94 4.75 -20.20 -31.10
C ASP A 94 5.76 -20.41 -29.96
N GLY A 95 5.47 -19.90 -28.76
CA GLY A 95 6.30 -19.99 -27.57
C GLY A 95 7.37 -18.90 -27.47
N THR A 96 7.46 -17.99 -28.45
CA THR A 96 8.37 -16.84 -28.35
C THR A 96 7.84 -15.81 -27.37
N TYR A 97 8.73 -15.18 -26.60
CA TYR A 97 8.34 -14.14 -25.66
C TYR A 97 9.32 -12.98 -25.60
N THR A 98 8.83 -11.87 -25.08
CA THR A 98 9.62 -10.70 -24.70
C THR A 98 9.23 -10.25 -23.30
N THR A 99 10.16 -9.61 -22.60
CA THR A 99 9.92 -9.11 -21.25
C THR A 99 10.48 -7.70 -21.10
N ARG A 100 9.71 -6.82 -20.47
CA ARG A 100 10.12 -5.48 -20.07
C ARG A 100 9.96 -5.34 -18.55
N PHE A 101 10.94 -4.73 -17.92
CA PHE A 101 10.90 -4.34 -16.51
C PHE A 101 10.97 -2.82 -16.42
N ASP A 102 10.02 -2.22 -15.70
CA ASP A 102 10.00 -0.80 -15.43
C ASP A 102 10.43 -0.54 -13.98
N TYR A 103 11.53 0.21 -13.83
CA TYR A 103 12.13 0.56 -12.55
C TYR A 103 11.67 1.91 -12.02
N ASP A 104 11.09 2.74 -12.88
CA ASP A 104 10.97 4.18 -12.63
C ASP A 104 9.57 4.73 -12.91
N GLY A 105 8.73 4.00 -13.63
CA GLY A 105 7.31 4.33 -13.79
C GLY A 105 6.50 4.02 -12.53
N GLU A 106 5.57 4.92 -12.20
CA GLU A 106 4.56 4.65 -11.17
C GLU A 106 3.63 3.54 -11.67
N PRO A 107 3.41 2.47 -10.89
CA PRO A 107 2.45 1.43 -11.26
C PRO A 107 1.05 1.99 -11.45
N GLU A 108 0.44 1.74 -12.61
CA GLU A 108 -0.97 2.06 -12.89
C GLU A 108 -1.91 1.04 -12.22
N VAL A 109 -1.80 0.89 -10.90
CA VAL A 109 -2.62 -0.04 -10.12
C VAL A 109 -3.22 0.67 -8.91
N ALA A 110 -4.52 0.46 -8.71
CA ALA A 110 -5.20 0.98 -7.53
C ALA A 110 -4.84 0.15 -6.28
N GLY A 111 -4.83 0.80 -5.11
CA GLY A 111 -4.79 0.11 -3.81
C GLY A 111 -3.43 0.01 -3.12
N PHE A 112 -2.33 0.44 -3.76
CA PHE A 112 -1.07 0.61 -3.04
C PHE A 112 -1.08 1.90 -2.21
N ARG A 113 -0.77 1.75 -0.92
CA ARG A 113 -0.70 2.85 0.04
C ARG A 113 0.74 3.30 0.24
N PRO A 114 0.99 4.55 0.70
CA PRO A 114 2.33 5.06 0.98
C PRO A 114 3.22 4.09 1.78
N GLU A 115 2.66 3.41 2.79
CA GLU A 115 3.38 2.46 3.63
C GLU A 115 3.91 1.25 2.87
N HIS A 116 3.22 0.82 1.81
CA HIS A 116 3.69 -0.28 0.97
C HIS A 116 4.94 0.15 0.18
N TYR A 117 4.98 1.40 -0.29
CA TYR A 117 6.15 1.97 -0.94
C TYR A 117 7.30 2.23 0.04
N ALA A 118 7.01 2.64 1.28
CA ALA A 118 8.03 2.77 2.32
C ALA A 118 8.72 1.43 2.59
N ARG A 119 7.94 0.35 2.75
CA ARG A 119 8.46 -1.01 2.93
C ARG A 119 9.20 -1.54 1.70
N GLU A 120 8.73 -1.19 0.50
CA GLU A 120 9.41 -1.52 -0.75
C GLU A 120 10.81 -0.89 -0.79
N VAL A 121 10.93 0.40 -0.46
CA VAL A 121 12.23 1.11 -0.42
C VAL A 121 13.11 0.62 0.73
N ALA A 122 12.52 0.26 1.88
CA ALA A 122 13.27 -0.35 2.97
C ALA A 122 13.88 -1.71 2.58
N ARG A 123 13.12 -2.54 1.83
CA ARG A 123 13.60 -3.85 1.35
C ARG A 123 14.55 -3.75 0.15
N PHE A 124 14.29 -2.81 -0.76
CA PHE A 124 15.05 -2.57 -1.97
C PHE A 124 15.57 -1.12 -2.01
N PRO A 125 16.59 -0.79 -1.18
CA PRO A 125 17.10 0.56 -1.07
C PRO A 125 17.52 1.18 -2.40
N ARG A 126 17.20 2.46 -2.53
CA ARG A 126 17.52 3.33 -3.66
C ARG A 126 18.34 4.51 -3.16
N ASP A 127 19.42 4.84 -3.85
CA ASP A 127 20.16 6.07 -3.67
C ASP A 127 19.26 7.24 -4.10
N PRO A 128 19.44 8.45 -3.54
CA PRO A 128 18.55 9.58 -3.82
C PRO A 128 18.37 9.92 -5.30
N GLU A 129 19.38 9.67 -6.13
CA GLU A 129 19.33 9.88 -7.60
C GLU A 129 18.47 8.85 -8.34
N HIS A 130 18.21 7.68 -7.74
CA HIS A 130 17.38 6.59 -8.28
C HIS A 130 15.97 6.55 -7.68
N VAL A 131 15.57 7.61 -6.97
CA VAL A 131 14.20 7.77 -6.44
C VAL A 131 13.41 8.69 -7.39
N PRO A 132 12.46 8.15 -8.17
CA PRO A 132 11.63 8.98 -9.04
C PRO A 132 10.80 10.00 -8.24
N GLY A 133 10.44 11.11 -8.90
CA GLY A 133 9.68 12.19 -8.25
C GLY A 133 8.33 11.75 -7.68
N TRP A 134 7.62 10.84 -8.37
CA TRP A 134 6.36 10.28 -7.87
C TRP A 134 6.57 9.46 -6.59
N LEU A 135 7.65 8.65 -6.55
CA LEU A 135 7.94 7.80 -5.39
C LEU A 135 8.27 8.66 -4.18
N LYS A 136 9.07 9.71 -4.38
CA LYS A 136 9.32 10.71 -3.33
C LYS A 136 8.02 11.32 -2.81
N ALA A 137 7.15 11.78 -3.70
CA ALA A 137 5.87 12.38 -3.32
C ALA A 137 4.93 11.40 -2.59
N VAL A 138 5.01 10.10 -2.87
CA VAL A 138 4.30 9.06 -2.13
C VAL A 138 4.93 8.84 -0.75
N LEU A 139 6.26 8.78 -0.67
CA LEU A 139 6.98 8.59 0.60
C LEU A 139 6.78 9.76 1.58
N ASP A 140 6.71 10.99 1.06
CA ASP A 140 6.40 12.20 1.87
C ASP A 140 4.99 12.15 2.50
N ARG A 141 4.13 11.25 2.02
CA ARG A 141 2.77 11.02 2.55
C ARG A 141 2.67 9.80 3.47
N VAL A 142 3.78 9.14 3.79
CA VAL A 142 3.78 8.00 4.72
C VAL A 142 3.35 8.49 6.10
N PRO A 143 2.25 7.98 6.66
CA PRO A 143 1.85 8.37 8.00
C PRO A 143 2.91 7.98 9.02
N ASN A 144 3.28 8.92 9.90
CA ASN A 144 4.10 8.62 11.07
C ASN A 144 3.26 8.56 12.35
N PHE A 145 1.98 8.91 12.29
CA PHE A 145 1.06 8.85 13.41
C PHE A 145 -0.16 7.99 13.04
N TYR A 146 -0.52 7.10 13.95
CA TYR A 146 -1.75 6.31 13.88
C TYR A 146 -2.48 6.41 15.20
N ALA A 147 -3.80 6.59 15.15
CA ALA A 147 -4.64 6.55 16.32
C ALA A 147 -5.97 5.85 16.04
N ALA A 148 -6.62 5.42 17.10
CA ALA A 148 -8.00 4.98 17.07
C ALA A 148 -8.71 5.51 18.32
N VAL A 149 -9.85 6.15 18.11
CA VAL A 149 -10.80 6.47 19.17
C VAL A 149 -11.87 5.39 19.17
N TYR A 150 -12.08 4.76 20.32
CA TYR A 150 -12.94 3.61 20.51
C TYR A 150 -14.26 4.03 21.17
N ALA A 151 -15.32 3.28 20.88
CA ALA A 151 -16.52 3.30 21.71
C ALA A 151 -16.20 2.90 23.16
N GLU A 152 -16.99 3.37 24.13
CA GLU A 152 -16.84 2.96 25.52
C GLU A 152 -17.22 1.47 25.69
N PRO A 153 -16.49 0.70 26.53
CA PRO A 153 -16.85 -0.67 26.84
C PRO A 153 -18.26 -0.79 27.43
N GLY A 154 -19.13 -1.57 26.77
CA GLY A 154 -20.49 -1.88 27.27
C GLY A 154 -21.63 -1.12 26.59
N GLU A 155 -21.33 -0.15 25.74
CA GLU A 155 -22.33 0.46 24.86
C GLU A 155 -22.65 -0.51 23.70
N ARG A 156 -23.84 -1.13 23.75
CA ARG A 156 -24.42 -1.84 22.61
C ARG A 156 -25.23 -0.83 21.84
N TYR A 157 -24.92 -0.61 20.58
CA TYR A 157 -25.67 0.29 19.74
C TYR A 157 -26.40 -0.54 18.69
N GLU A 158 -27.72 -0.44 18.71
CA GLU A 158 -28.56 -1.26 17.85
C GLU A 158 -28.60 -0.70 16.41
N ASP A 159 -28.25 0.59 16.19
CA ASP A 159 -28.31 1.21 14.85
C ASP A 159 -27.17 2.22 14.48
N GLU A 160 -26.25 2.58 15.38
CA GLU A 160 -25.03 3.41 15.10
C GLU A 160 -24.01 3.20 16.23
N ILE A 161 -22.91 2.45 16.03
CA ILE A 161 -21.89 2.19 17.09
C ILE A 161 -20.57 2.92 16.77
N GLY A 162 -20.17 3.89 17.59
CA GLY A 162 -18.83 4.45 17.62
C GLY A 162 -18.78 5.94 18.00
N PRO A 163 -17.59 6.48 18.33
CA PRO A 163 -17.42 7.92 18.50
C PRO A 163 -17.91 8.67 17.26
N HIS A 164 -18.58 9.82 17.44
CA HIS A 164 -19.20 10.54 16.34
C HIS A 164 -18.20 11.43 15.59
N LEU A 165 -18.08 11.23 14.27
CA LEU A 165 -17.18 12.03 13.42
C LEU A 165 -17.46 13.53 13.50
N GLY A 166 -18.73 13.93 13.64
CA GLY A 166 -19.12 15.34 13.79
C GLY A 166 -18.65 15.96 15.10
N GLU A 167 -18.69 15.21 16.20
CA GLU A 167 -18.18 15.67 17.51
C GLU A 167 -16.66 15.80 17.48
N MET A 168 -15.97 14.81 16.89
CA MET A 168 -14.52 14.87 16.67
C MET A 168 -14.15 16.09 15.82
N ALA A 169 -14.84 16.30 14.69
CA ALA A 169 -14.61 17.45 13.84
C ALA A 169 -14.80 18.79 14.60
N GLY A 170 -15.83 18.87 15.44
CA GLY A 170 -16.04 20.01 16.34
C GLY A 170 -14.86 20.24 17.28
N ALA A 171 -14.39 19.20 17.97
CA ALA A 171 -13.26 19.29 18.90
C ALA A 171 -11.97 19.77 18.23
N PHE A 172 -11.64 19.23 17.05
CA PHE A 172 -10.48 19.68 16.28
C PHE A 172 -10.61 21.15 15.85
N LYS A 173 -11.81 21.55 15.39
CA LYS A 173 -12.08 22.94 14.99
C LYS A 173 -11.95 23.92 16.16
N ASP A 174 -12.43 23.53 17.35
CA ASP A 174 -12.36 24.36 18.55
C ASP A 174 -10.91 24.56 19.04
N GLU A 175 -10.02 23.61 18.76
CA GLU A 175 -8.56 23.74 18.96
C GLU A 175 -7.83 24.47 17.81
N GLY A 176 -8.58 25.04 16.86
CA GLY A 176 -8.04 25.85 15.77
C GLY A 176 -7.44 25.05 14.61
N TRP A 177 -7.75 23.76 14.49
CA TRP A 177 -7.37 22.97 13.32
C TRP A 177 -8.21 23.37 12.11
N SER A 178 -7.59 23.31 10.93
CA SER A 178 -8.30 23.42 9.66
C SER A 178 -8.96 22.08 9.32
N LEU A 179 -10.20 22.14 8.83
CA LEU A 179 -10.97 20.96 8.44
C LEU A 179 -11.16 20.94 6.92
N GLY A 180 -11.03 19.76 6.32
CA GLY A 180 -11.31 19.49 4.91
C GLY A 180 -11.96 18.13 4.72
N PRO A 181 -12.49 17.83 3.51
CA PRO A 181 -12.93 16.48 3.19
C PRO A 181 -11.73 15.52 3.18
N GLY A 182 -11.91 14.33 3.75
CA GLY A 182 -10.95 13.23 3.60
C GLY A 182 -10.95 12.62 2.19
N GLU A 183 -10.02 11.69 1.95
CA GLU A 183 -9.93 10.87 0.74
C GLU A 183 -11.15 9.95 0.60
N PHE A 184 -11.68 9.46 1.73
CA PHE A 184 -12.86 8.58 1.76
C PHE A 184 -14.14 9.38 2.00
N ASP A 185 -15.21 8.98 1.31
CA ASP A 185 -16.51 9.64 1.42
C ASP A 185 -17.02 9.61 2.87
N GLY A 186 -17.41 10.79 3.38
CA GLY A 186 -17.85 11.00 4.75
C GLY A 186 -16.73 11.14 5.80
N GLU A 187 -15.46 11.02 5.44
CA GLU A 187 -14.32 11.20 6.35
C GLU A 187 -13.80 12.64 6.36
N TRP A 188 -13.03 12.98 7.40
CA TRP A 188 -12.45 14.31 7.61
C TRP A 188 -10.93 14.29 7.51
N GLU A 189 -10.41 15.37 6.94
CA GLU A 189 -9.02 15.77 7.09
C GLU A 189 -8.92 16.90 8.13
N PHE A 190 -7.96 16.78 9.03
CA PHE A 190 -7.60 17.79 10.02
C PHE A 190 -6.16 18.24 9.77
N SER A 191 -5.89 19.55 9.77
CA SER A 191 -4.53 20.06 9.60
C SER A 191 -4.18 21.29 10.43
N THR A 192 -2.89 21.41 10.73
CA THR A 192 -2.22 22.57 11.33
C THR A 192 -0.88 22.81 10.61
N GLY A 193 -0.07 23.76 11.08
CA GLY A 193 1.30 23.93 10.58
C GLY A 193 2.24 22.76 10.89
N TRP A 194 1.89 21.88 11.83
CA TRP A 194 2.75 20.79 12.32
C TRP A 194 2.12 19.40 12.16
N ALA A 195 0.89 19.30 11.69
CA ALA A 195 0.19 18.03 11.53
C ALA A 195 -0.83 18.03 10.39
N ARG A 196 -1.03 16.86 9.79
CA ARG A 196 -2.13 16.54 8.87
C ARG A 196 -2.60 15.13 9.17
N LEU A 197 -3.85 14.99 9.58
CA LEU A 197 -4.47 13.74 10.01
C LEU A 197 -5.75 13.51 9.20
N GLU A 198 -6.06 12.26 8.94
CA GLU A 198 -7.25 11.88 8.19
C GLU A 198 -7.98 10.73 8.89
N THR A 199 -9.30 10.80 8.95
CA THR A 199 -10.12 9.73 9.52
C THR A 199 -10.36 8.60 8.52
N MET A 200 -10.42 7.38 9.04
CA MET A 200 -10.71 6.16 8.29
C MET A 200 -11.61 5.24 9.12
N SER A 201 -12.82 5.73 9.37
CA SER A 201 -13.74 5.16 10.35
C SER A 201 -14.20 3.77 9.96
N ARG A 202 -14.38 2.93 10.98
CA ARG A 202 -14.93 1.57 10.86
C ARG A 202 -16.00 1.41 11.94
N TYR A 203 -16.82 0.39 11.82
CA TYR A 203 -17.82 0.07 12.85
C TYR A 203 -17.17 -0.05 14.24
N GLY A 204 -17.63 0.74 15.20
CA GLY A 204 -17.17 0.73 16.60
C GLY A 204 -15.92 1.56 16.93
N LEU A 205 -15.29 2.24 15.96
CA LEU A 205 -14.13 3.12 16.21
C LEU A 205 -13.87 4.12 15.06
N ILE A 206 -13.37 5.31 15.39
CA ILE A 206 -12.78 6.23 14.40
C ILE A 206 -11.27 5.95 14.38
N ARG A 207 -10.75 5.47 13.24
CA ARG A 207 -9.30 5.45 13.02
C ARG A 207 -8.85 6.77 12.47
N MET A 208 -7.59 7.08 12.74
CA MET A 208 -6.91 8.22 12.21
C MET A 208 -5.49 7.84 11.82
N ALA A 209 -5.02 8.35 10.70
CA ALA A 209 -3.63 8.25 10.30
C ALA A 209 -3.18 9.59 9.73
N GLY A 210 -1.89 9.89 9.87
CA GLY A 210 -1.34 11.06 9.21
C GLY A 210 0.10 11.36 9.61
N THR A 211 0.49 12.59 9.38
CA THR A 211 1.82 13.10 9.70
C THR A 211 1.74 14.13 10.81
N ILE A 212 2.64 14.03 11.79
CA ILE A 212 2.84 15.04 12.83
C ILE A 212 4.33 15.31 12.99
N GLU A 213 4.69 16.52 13.42
CA GLU A 213 6.02 16.79 13.97
C GLU A 213 6.22 15.95 15.25
N PRO A 214 7.25 15.08 15.34
CA PRO A 214 7.43 14.18 16.49
C PRO A 214 7.48 14.90 17.85
N GLY A 215 8.07 16.10 17.89
CA GLY A 215 8.14 16.92 19.11
C GLY A 215 6.79 17.48 19.59
N ARG A 216 5.70 17.28 18.82
CA ARG A 216 4.32 17.69 19.15
C ARG A 216 3.44 16.52 19.57
N TRP A 217 4.03 15.33 19.77
CA TRP A 217 3.33 14.15 20.26
C TRP A 217 2.51 14.41 21.52
N ASP A 218 3.15 14.98 22.56
CA ASP A 218 2.50 15.22 23.85
C ASP A 218 1.35 16.22 23.74
N ASP A 219 1.43 17.20 22.84
CA ASP A 219 0.35 18.16 22.61
C ASP A 219 -0.89 17.46 22.04
N LEU A 220 -0.70 16.54 21.10
CA LEU A 220 -1.79 15.79 20.47
C LEU A 220 -2.41 14.79 21.44
N VAL A 221 -1.58 14.07 22.22
CA VAL A 221 -2.06 13.18 23.29
C VAL A 221 -2.86 13.97 24.33
N ALA A 222 -2.34 15.12 24.78
CA ALA A 222 -3.04 15.96 25.74
C ALA A 222 -4.38 16.46 25.21
N PHE A 223 -4.45 16.83 23.93
CA PHE A 223 -5.72 17.18 23.29
C PHE A 223 -6.72 16.01 23.35
N PHE A 224 -6.33 14.81 22.94
CA PHE A 224 -7.22 13.63 22.93
C PHE A 224 -7.68 13.28 24.35
N THR A 225 -6.79 13.35 25.34
CA THR A 225 -7.12 13.13 26.75
C THR A 225 -8.13 14.15 27.28
N ARG A 226 -8.03 15.44 26.89
CA ARG A 226 -8.99 16.48 27.33
C ARG A 226 -10.41 16.25 26.82
N GLN A 227 -10.58 15.53 25.71
CA GLN A 227 -11.90 15.16 25.20
C GLN A 227 -12.53 13.97 25.94
N ASP A 228 -11.83 13.39 26.92
CA ASP A 228 -12.22 12.16 27.64
C ASP A 228 -12.48 10.96 26.69
N TRP A 229 -11.81 10.95 25.54
CA TRP A 229 -11.89 9.86 24.58
C TRP A 229 -11.15 8.61 25.06
N ASN A 230 -11.72 7.43 24.80
CA ASN A 230 -10.98 6.18 24.88
C ASN A 230 -10.15 6.04 23.60
N PHE A 231 -8.84 6.27 23.65
CA PHE A 231 -8.01 6.21 22.45
C PHE A 231 -6.69 5.47 22.66
N GLY A 232 -6.24 4.84 21.59
CA GLY A 232 -4.87 4.37 21.43
C GLY A 232 -4.19 5.18 20.34
N ALA A 233 -2.89 5.45 20.48
CA ALA A 233 -2.10 6.15 19.48
C ALA A 233 -0.66 5.65 19.46
N SER A 234 -0.03 5.69 18.29
CA SER A 234 1.38 5.35 18.10
C SER A 234 2.04 6.34 17.15
N LEU A 235 3.27 6.75 17.48
CA LEU A 235 4.14 7.56 16.64
C LEU A 235 5.32 6.71 16.17
N TYR A 236 5.67 6.85 14.90
CA TYR A 236 6.70 6.10 14.22
C TYR A 236 7.84 7.00 13.75
N GLU A 237 9.07 6.49 13.85
CA GLU A 237 10.20 6.95 13.06
C GLU A 237 10.66 5.81 12.15
N GLY A 238 10.35 5.93 10.85
CA GLY A 238 10.49 4.80 9.93
C GLY A 238 9.52 3.66 10.30
N GLU A 239 10.07 2.49 10.63
CA GLU A 239 9.27 1.33 11.05
C GLU A 239 9.21 1.15 12.59
N GLU A 240 9.94 1.97 13.35
CA GLU A 240 10.03 1.86 14.81
C GLU A 240 8.99 2.73 15.50
N ILE A 241 8.31 2.17 16.51
CA ILE A 241 7.42 2.94 17.40
C ILE A 241 8.29 3.69 18.41
N VAL A 242 8.24 5.02 18.36
CA VAL A 242 9.00 5.89 19.27
C VAL A 242 8.15 6.45 20.42
N ALA A 243 6.81 6.44 20.27
CA ALA A 243 5.89 6.77 21.34
C ALA A 243 4.56 6.02 21.17
N ASN A 244 3.89 5.70 22.28
CA ASN A 244 2.65 4.93 22.28
C ASN A 244 1.76 5.30 23.47
N VAL A 245 0.45 5.31 23.26
CA VAL A 245 -0.60 5.34 24.28
C VAL A 245 -1.55 4.18 24.00
N ASP A 246 -1.84 3.39 25.02
CA ASP A 246 -2.80 2.29 24.92
C ASP A 246 -4.22 2.78 25.31
N PRO A 247 -5.28 2.28 24.64
CA PRO A 247 -6.65 2.59 25.01
C PRO A 247 -7.02 2.01 26.38
N ARG A 248 -8.09 2.54 26.98
CA ARG A 248 -8.71 1.98 28.17
C ARG A 248 -9.22 0.57 27.84
N THR A 249 -8.70 -0.44 28.54
CA THR A 249 -9.16 -1.83 28.45
C THR A 249 -10.43 -2.01 29.29
N PRO A 250 -11.42 -2.81 28.86
CA PRO A 250 -12.51 -3.22 29.74
C PRO A 250 -11.94 -3.95 30.97
N PRO A 251 -12.55 -3.83 32.15
CA PRO A 251 -12.21 -4.71 33.28
C PRO A 251 -12.43 -6.17 32.87
N ALA A 252 -11.48 -7.03 33.26
CA ALA A 252 -11.49 -8.48 33.00
C ALA A 252 -12.65 -9.21 33.71
#